data_AF-B7QKX5-F1
#
_entry.id   AF-B7QKX5-F1
#
_cell.length_a   1.000
_cell.length_b   1.000
_cell.length_c   1.000
_cell.angle_alpha   90.00
_cell.angle_beta   90.00
_cell.angle_gamma   90.00
#
_symmetry.space_group_name_H-M   'P 1'
#
loop_
_entity.id
_entity.type
_entity.pdbx_description
1 polymer ?
#
loop_
_entity_poly.entity_id
_entity_poly.type
_entity_poly.pdbx_seq_one_letter_code
_entity_poly.pdbx_strand_id
1 'polypeptide(L)'
;MPTIVQLVLYDKLHERMPPEAGDAIKKLDQHTFQVPSAERQDIAYHVWKDVGLCTCRVGQSGGFCKHQALVFERFGDHQKIGWSWED
;
A
#
# COMPACT_ATOMS: atom_id res chain seq x y z
N MET A 1 -14.54 -8.56 -0.09
CA MET A 1 -14.78 -7.27 0.56
C MET A 1 -13.84 -7.17 1.74
N PRO A 2 -12.99 -6.13 1.87
CA PRO A 2 -12.21 -5.95 3.09
C PRO A 2 -13.15 -5.66 4.27
N THR A 3 -12.87 -6.23 5.43
CA THR A 3 -13.68 -6.00 6.64
C THR A 3 -13.36 -4.63 7.24
N ILE A 4 -14.27 -4.06 8.05
CA ILE A 4 -14.07 -2.75 8.73
C ILE A 4 -12.72 -2.70 9.49
N VAL A 5 -12.31 -3.82 10.09
CA VAL A 5 -11.02 -3.96 10.78
C VAL A 5 -9.83 -3.75 9.83
N GLN A 6 -9.94 -4.24 8.60
CA GLN A 6 -8.90 -4.13 7.58
C GLN A 6 -8.74 -2.68 7.10
N LEU A 7 -9.85 -1.92 7.03
CA LEU A 7 -9.84 -0.49 6.71
C LEU A 7 -9.20 0.35 7.83
N VAL A 8 -9.52 0.09 9.10
CA VAL A 8 -8.92 0.83 10.24
C VAL A 8 -7.42 0.55 10.37
N LEU A 9 -6.98 -0.69 10.07
CA LEU A 9 -5.55 -1.03 10.07
C LEU A 9 -4.81 -0.32 8.93
N TYR A 10 -5.48 -0.16 7.79
CA TYR A 10 -4.95 0.51 6.62
C TYR A 10 -4.65 1.99 6.89
N ASP A 11 -5.59 2.74 7.47
CA ASP A 11 -5.42 4.17 7.78
C ASP A 11 -4.21 4.40 8.71
N LYS A 12 -4.12 3.60 9.77
CA LYS A 12 -3.00 3.67 10.74
C LYS A 12 -1.65 3.27 10.15
N LEU A 13 -1.64 2.38 9.16
CA LEU A 13 -0.40 1.98 8.49
C LEU A 13 0.05 3.06 7.50
N HIS A 14 -0.89 3.70 6.82
CA HIS A 14 -0.61 4.80 5.91
C HIS A 14 -0.01 6.01 6.64
N GLU A 15 -0.55 6.40 7.80
CA GLU A 15 -0.02 7.48 8.64
C GLU A 15 1.47 7.31 9.04
N ARG A 16 2.04 6.11 8.88
CA ARG A 16 3.45 5.79 9.20
C ARG A 16 4.38 5.96 7.99
N MET A 17 3.84 6.41 6.86
CA MET A 17 4.57 6.86 5.69
C MET A 17 4.57 8.39 5.66
N PRO A 18 5.70 9.04 5.30
CA PRO A 18 5.72 10.47 5.07
C PRO A 18 4.70 10.86 3.98
N PRO A 19 4.03 12.01 4.09
CA PRO A 19 3.05 12.45 3.10
C PRO A 19 3.60 12.47 1.66
N GLU A 20 4.87 12.84 1.50
CA GLU A 20 5.59 12.90 0.23
C GLU A 20 5.99 11.52 -0.34
N ALA A 21 5.88 10.45 0.46
CA ALA A 21 6.35 9.12 0.06
C ALA A 21 5.55 8.56 -1.12
N GLY A 22 4.28 8.94 -1.27
CA GLY A 22 3.43 8.52 -2.38
C GLY A 22 3.96 8.96 -3.75
N ASP A 23 4.51 10.18 -3.83
CA ASP A 23 5.06 10.73 -5.07
C ASP A 23 6.44 10.17 -5.41
N ALA A 24 7.13 9.62 -4.41
CA ALA A 24 8.43 8.97 -4.57
C ALA A 24 8.33 7.48 -4.96
N ILE A 25 7.12 6.90 -5.09
CA ILE A 25 6.94 5.51 -5.52
C ILE A 25 7.35 5.36 -6.98
N LYS A 26 8.26 4.42 -7.25
CA LYS A 26 8.61 4.03 -8.61
C LYS A 26 7.83 2.80 -9.00
N LYS A 27 6.96 2.93 -10.00
CA LYS A 27 6.31 1.78 -10.64
C LYS A 27 7.32 1.09 -11.55
N LEU A 28 7.67 -0.16 -11.25
CA LEU A 28 8.62 -0.95 -12.05
C LEU A 28 7.90 -1.72 -13.15
N ASP A 29 6.72 -2.28 -12.85
CA ASP A 29 5.81 -2.91 -13.82
C ASP A 29 4.34 -2.78 -13.38
N GLN A 30 3.42 -3.57 -13.94
CA GLN A 30 1.99 -3.52 -13.60
C GLN A 30 1.69 -3.90 -12.14
N HIS A 31 2.49 -4.76 -11.54
CA HIS A 31 2.28 -5.34 -10.21
C HIS A 31 3.43 -5.08 -9.24
N THR A 32 4.60 -4.65 -9.72
CA THR A 32 5.79 -4.40 -8.92
C THR A 32 6.06 -2.90 -8.74
N PHE A 33 6.23 -2.50 -7.49
CA PHE A 33 6.48 -1.13 -7.07
C PHE A 33 7.70 -1.07 -6.17
N GLN A 34 8.50 -0.02 -6.30
CA GLN A 34 9.56 0.31 -5.37
C GLN A 34 9.11 1.49 -4.50
N VAL A 35 9.03 1.26 -3.19
CA VAL A 35 8.50 2.19 -2.20
C VAL A 35 9.62 2.61 -1.25
N PRO A 36 9.86 3.92 -1.02
CA PRO A 36 10.92 4.37 -0.12
C PRO A 36 10.65 3.97 1.32
N SER A 37 11.71 3.85 2.12
CA SER A 37 11.59 3.76 3.56
C SER A 37 11.14 5.10 4.14
N ALA A 38 10.25 5.06 5.14
CA ALA A 38 9.82 6.25 5.87
C ALA A 38 10.95 6.94 6.65
N GLU A 39 11.98 6.18 7.06
CA GLU A 39 13.00 6.66 8.00
C GLU A 39 14.38 6.84 7.34
N ARG A 40 14.55 6.30 6.12
CA ARG A 40 15.86 6.21 5.45
C ARG A 40 15.74 6.46 3.96
N GLN A 41 16.30 7.57 3.49
CA GLN A 41 16.21 8.00 2.10
C GLN A 41 16.95 7.06 1.12
N ASP A 42 17.90 6.27 1.62
CA ASP A 42 18.71 5.34 0.83
C ASP A 42 18.13 3.92 0.75
N ILE A 43 17.04 3.64 1.48
CA ILE A 43 16.35 2.35 1.45
C ILE A 43 15.07 2.45 0.66
N ALA A 44 14.83 1.46 -0.19
CA ALA A 44 13.53 1.19 -0.77
C ALA A 44 13.19 -0.29 -0.70
N TYR A 45 11.90 -0.58 -0.67
CA TYR A 45 11.34 -1.92 -0.61
C TYR A 45 10.56 -2.22 -1.88
N HIS A 46 10.61 -3.47 -2.33
CA HIS A 46 9.73 -3.92 -3.41
C HIS A 46 8.40 -4.37 -2.82
N VAL A 47 7.32 -3.96 -3.47
CA VAL A 47 5.96 -4.39 -3.23
C VAL A 47 5.45 -5.08 -4.48
N TRP A 48 5.03 -6.32 -4.34
CA TRP A 48 4.32 -7.07 -5.37
C TRP A 48 2.84 -7.10 -5.03
N LYS A 49 2.05 -6.31 -5.76
CA LYS A 49 0.62 -6.08 -5.51
C LYS A 49 -0.23 -7.33 -5.73
N ASP A 50 0.11 -8.12 -6.75
CA ASP A 50 -0.62 -9.33 -7.15
C ASP A 50 -0.52 -10.46 -6.12
N VAL A 51 0.65 -10.65 -5.52
CA VAL A 51 0.87 -11.67 -4.48
C VAL A 51 0.79 -11.12 -3.05
N GLY A 52 0.57 -9.81 -2.90
CA GLY A 52 0.45 -9.17 -1.58
C GLY A 52 1.73 -9.30 -0.74
N LEU A 53 2.90 -9.10 -1.35
CA LEU A 53 4.20 -9.24 -0.67
C LEU A 53 4.96 -7.90 -0.64
N CYS A 54 5.74 -7.69 0.43
CA CYS A 54 6.73 -6.62 0.49
C CYS A 54 8.07 -7.13 1.03
N THR A 55 9.19 -6.60 0.52
CA THR A 55 10.53 -6.98 1.00
C THR A 55 10.91 -6.41 2.36
N CYS A 56 10.07 -5.60 3.01
CA CYS A 56 10.34 -5.16 4.37
C CYS A 56 10.17 -6.31 5.37
N ARG A 57 10.72 -6.19 6.57
CA ARG A 57 10.65 -7.24 7.61
C ARG A 57 9.23 -7.73 7.88
N VAL A 58 8.25 -6.82 7.93
CA VAL A 58 6.84 -7.19 8.17
C VAL A 58 6.28 -7.98 6.99
N GLY A 59 6.53 -7.54 5.76
CA GLY A 59 6.08 -8.22 4.55
C GLY A 59 6.74 -9.59 4.35
N GLN A 60 8.03 -9.72 4.67
CA GLN A 60 8.74 -11.01 4.65
C GLN A 60 8.16 -12.03 5.63
N SER A 61 7.60 -11.56 6.75
CA SER A 61 6.87 -12.41 7.71
C SER A 61 5.42 -12.71 7.30
N GLY A 62 4.99 -12.28 6.12
CA GLY A 62 3.61 -12.43 5.63
C GLY A 62 2.62 -11.39 6.18
N GLY A 63 3.09 -10.38 6.91
CA GLY A 63 2.25 -9.32 7.46
C GLY A 63 1.96 -8.21 6.45
N PHE A 64 0.77 -7.63 6.50
CA PHE A 64 0.43 -6.44 5.72
C PHE A 64 1.12 -5.20 6.30
N CYS A 65 2.02 -4.58 5.53
CA CYS A 65 2.86 -3.49 5.99
C CYS A 65 2.46 -2.12 5.41
N LYS A 66 3.02 -1.06 5.98
CA LYS A 66 2.79 0.32 5.54
C LYS A 66 3.12 0.60 4.07
N HIS A 67 4.13 -0.06 3.51
CA HIS A 67 4.47 0.09 2.09
C HIS A 67 3.38 -0.51 1.18
N GLN A 68 2.77 -1.62 1.60
CA GLN A 68 1.68 -2.23 0.86
C GLN A 68 0.43 -1.37 0.98
N ALA A 69 0.11 -0.86 2.17
CA ALA A 69 -0.99 0.11 2.36
C ALA A 69 -0.85 1.30 1.40
N LEU A 70 0.34 1.92 1.34
CA LEU A 70 0.60 3.06 0.45
C LEU A 70 0.45 2.71 -1.04
N VAL A 71 0.90 1.53 -1.48
CA VAL A 71 0.70 1.08 -2.87
C VAL A 71 -0.77 0.82 -3.17
N PHE A 72 -1.51 0.21 -2.24
CA PHE A 72 -2.94 0.00 -2.36
C PHE A 72 -3.71 1.33 -2.41
N GLU A 73 -3.27 2.37 -1.72
CA GLU A 73 -3.86 3.72 -1.82
C GLU A 73 -3.73 4.30 -3.20
N ARG A 74 -2.49 4.26 -3.71
CA ARG A 74 -2.12 5.04 -4.87
C ARG A 74 -2.44 4.33 -6.17
N PHE A 75 -2.42 3.00 -6.15
CA PHE A 75 -2.54 2.13 -7.32
C PHE A 75 -3.51 0.97 -7.10
N GLY A 76 -4.28 0.98 -6.01
CA GLY A 76 -5.38 0.06 -5.82
C GLY A 76 -6.41 0.25 -6.92
N ASP A 77 -6.95 -0.84 -7.44
CA ASP A 77 -8.11 -0.76 -8.31
C ASP A 77 -9.29 -0.43 -7.41
N HIS A 78 -9.58 0.87 -7.26
CA HIS A 78 -10.87 1.29 -6.76
C HIS A 78 -11.88 0.87 -7.83
N GLN A 79 -12.35 -0.39 -7.77
CA GLN A 79 -13.70 -0.62 -8.20
C GLN A 79 -14.54 0.32 -7.35
N LYS A 80 -14.97 1.43 -7.96
CA LYS A 80 -16.17 2.13 -7.53
C LYS A 80 -17.24 1.05 -7.51
N ILE A 81 -17.46 0.45 -6.36
CA ILE A 81 -18.69 -0.27 -6.09
C ILE A 81 -19.71 0.86 -6.16
N GLY A 82 -20.37 0.99 -7.32
CA GLY A 82 -21.41 1.96 -7.53
C GLY A 82 -22.54 1.65 -6.58
N TRP A 83 -22.51 2.24 -5.39
CA TRP A 83 -23.69 2.37 -4.57
C TRP A 83 -24.44 3.60 -5.09
N SER A 84 -25.29 3.38 -6.10
CA SER A 84 -26.34 4.33 -6.43
C SER A 84 -27.38 4.25 -5.33
N TRP A 85 -27.55 5.33 -4.56
CA TRP A 85 -28.80 5.57 -3.86
C TRP A 85 -29.69 6.34 -4.85
N GLU A 86 -30.50 5.61 -5.60
CA GLU A 86 -31.73 6.13 -6.20
C GLU A 86 -32.87 5.39 -5.49
N ASP A 87 -33.45 6.06 -4.50
CA ASP A 87 -34.88 6.38 -4.33
C ASP A 87 -35.14 6.95 -2.92
#